data_AF-A0A450T2X4-F1
#
_entry.id   AF-A0A450T2X4-F1
#
_cell.length_a   1.000
_cell.length_b   1.000
_cell.length_c   1.000
_cell.angle_alpha   90.00
_cell.angle_beta   90.00
_cell.angle_gamma   90.00
#
_symmetry.space_group_name_H-M   'P 1'
#
loop_
_entity.id
_entity.type
_entity.pdbx_description
1 polymer ?
#
loop_
_entity_poly.entity_id
_entity_poly.type
_entity_poly.pdbx_seq_one_letter_code
_entity_poly.pdbx_strand_id
1 'polypeptide(L)' 'METILVLNGYQIDVDVDEQERIILAVAAGELSREKFTAWLKSRLTIMCASRYPG' A
#
# COMPACT_ATOMS: atom_id res chain seq x y z
N MET A 1 -0.72 8.00 -0.94
CA MET A 1 -1.33 6.91 -1.74
C MET A 1 -2.33 6.12 -0.92
N GLU A 2 -1.98 5.77 0.31
CA GLU A 2 -2.82 5.01 1.24
C GLU A 2 -4.25 5.54 1.40
N THR A 3 -4.45 6.87 1.43
CA THR A 3 -5.79 7.49 1.47
C THR A 3 -6.74 6.95 0.39
N ILE A 4 -6.25 6.78 -0.85
CA ILE A 4 -7.09 6.28 -1.95
C ILE A 4 -7.44 4.81 -1.72
N LEU A 5 -6.53 4.00 -1.18
CA LEU A 5 -6.79 2.59 -0.87
C LEU A 5 -7.83 2.46 0.25
N VAL A 6 -7.70 3.26 1.30
CA VAL A 6 -8.63 3.30 2.44
C VAL A 6 -10.04 3.67 1.98
N LEU A 7 -10.16 4.68 1.11
CA LEU A 7 -11.46 5.07 0.54
C LEU A 7 -12.08 3.96 -0.32
N ASN A 8 -11.29 2.99 -0.78
CA ASN A 8 -11.75 1.82 -1.53
C ASN A 8 -11.87 0.55 -0.65
N GLY A 9 -11.74 0.67 0.68
CA GLY A 9 -11.87 -0.45 1.61
C GLY A 9 -10.64 -1.36 1.71
N TYR A 10 -9.46 -0.85 1.30
CA TYR A 10 -8.21 -1.58 1.35
C TYR A 10 -7.19 -0.90 2.26
N GLN A 11 -6.31 -1.71 2.85
CA GLN A 11 -5.14 -1.27 3.58
C GLN A 11 -3.90 -2.03 3.09
N ILE A 12 -2.71 -1.50 3.39
CA ILE A 12 -1.44 -2.17 3.11
C ILE A 12 -0.96 -2.82 4.41
N ASP A 13 -0.83 -4.14 4.41
CA ASP A 13 -0.42 -4.94 5.58
C ASP A 13 1.10 -5.08 5.65
N VAL A 14 1.76 -3.96 5.93
CA VAL A 14 3.21 -3.85 6.11
C VAL A 14 3.56 -2.57 6.87
N ASP A 15 4.69 -2.56 7.56
CA ASP A 15 5.16 -1.37 8.28
C ASP A 15 5.39 -0.17 7.34
N VAL A 16 5.24 1.04 7.89
CA VAL A 16 5.34 2.29 7.15
C VAL A 16 6.74 2.47 6.53
N ASP A 17 7.80 2.00 7.19
CA ASP A 17 9.18 2.14 6.70
C ASP A 17 9.42 1.32 5.40
N GLU A 18 8.79 0.15 5.25
CA GLU A 18 8.79 -0.60 3.99
C GLU A 18 7.97 0.13 2.92
N GLN A 19 6.80 0.67 3.26
CA GLN A 19 5.99 1.44 2.31
C GLN A 19 6.75 2.65 1.76
N GLU A 20 7.38 3.43 2.65
CA GLU A 20 8.17 4.62 2.27
C GLU A 20 9.32 4.27 1.33
N ARG A 21 10.11 3.23 1.65
CA ARG A 21 11.21 2.77 0.79
C ARG A 21 10.73 2.40 -0.61
N ILE A 22 9.60 1.70 -0.71
CA ILE A 22 9.03 1.30 -1.99
C ILE A 22 8.57 2.53 -2.79
N ILE A 23 7.91 3.49 -2.15
CA ILE A 23 7.45 4.72 -2.82
C ILE A 23 8.64 5.57 -3.30
N LEU A 24 9.69 5.70 -2.49
CA LEU A 24 10.92 6.38 -2.88
C LEU A 24 11.59 5.70 -4.08
N ALA A 25 11.69 4.36 -4.08
CA ALA A 25 12.25 3.61 -5.20
C ALA A 25 11.45 3.79 -6.50
N VAL A 26 10.10 3.88 -6.43
CA VAL A 26 9.26 4.20 -7.60
C VAL A 26 9.52 5.62 -8.08
N ALA A 27 9.59 6.59 -7.17
CA ALA A 27 9.84 7.99 -7.50
C ALA A 27 11.24 8.23 -8.11
N ALA A 28 12.24 7.48 -7.64
CA ALA A 28 13.60 7.48 -8.18
C ALA A 28 13.72 6.73 -9.52
N GLY A 29 12.69 5.99 -9.94
CA GLY A 29 12.71 5.15 -11.14
C GLY A 29 13.49 3.83 -10.97
N GLU A 30 13.90 3.50 -9.75
CA GLU A 30 14.60 2.26 -9.40
C GLU A 30 13.66 1.06 -9.34
N LEU A 31 12.37 1.30 -9.05
CA LEU A 31 11.30 0.30 -9.09
C LEU A 31 10.30 0.63 -10.20
N SER A 32 10.11 -0.32 -11.12
CA SER A 32 9.12 -0.17 -12.19
C SER A 32 7.69 -0.21 -11.64
N ARG A 33 6.75 0.39 -12.37
CA ARG A 33 5.32 0.39 -12.01
C ARG A 33 4.74 -1.03 -11.91
N GLU A 34 5.22 -1.96 -12.73
CA GLU A 34 4.77 -3.36 -12.74
C GLU A 34 5.23 -4.07 -11.47
N LYS A 35 6.50 -3.89 -11.08
CA LYS A 35 7.06 -4.45 -9.85
C LYS A 35 6.38 -3.84 -8.63
N PHE A 36 6.15 -2.54 -8.63
CA PHE A 36 5.39 -1.86 -7.60
C PHE A 36 3.95 -2.41 -7.48
N THR A 37 3.26 -2.60 -8.60
CA THR A 37 1.89 -3.16 -8.60
C THR A 37 1.86 -4.59 -8.07
N ALA A 38 2.85 -5.41 -8.41
CA ALA A 38 2.98 -6.77 -7.88
C ALA A 38 3.20 -6.77 -6.36
N TRP A 39 4.11 -5.92 -5.87
CA TRP A 39 4.34 -5.73 -4.44
C TRP A 39 3.08 -5.23 -3.72
N LEU A 40 2.39 -4.25 -4.30
CA LEU A 40 1.17 -3.70 -3.69
C LEU A 40 0.09 -4.77 -3.56
N LYS A 41 -0.11 -5.60 -4.60
CA LYS A 41 -1.10 -6.70 -4.59
C LYS A 41 -0.78 -7.77 -3.55
N SER A 42 0.50 -8.07 -3.29
CA SER A 42 0.87 -9.09 -2.29
C SER A 42 0.74 -8.61 -0.85
N ARG A 43 0.63 -7.29 -0.63
CA ARG A 43 0.48 -6.67 0.70
C ARG A 43 -0.92 -6.07 0.93
N LEU A 44 -1.80 -6.09 -0.07
CA LEU A 44 -3.14 -5.52 0.04
C LEU A 44 -4.04 -6.42 0.90
N THR A 45 -4.71 -5.86 1.90
CA THR A 45 -5.74 -6.57 2.65
C THR A 45 -7.05 -5.78 2.67
N ILE A 46 -8.18 -6.49 2.78
CA ILE A 46 -9.49 -5.86 2.95
C ILE A 46 -9.56 -5.31 4.37
N MET A 47 -10.02 -4.07 4.49
CA MET A 47 -10.32 -3.48 5.77
C MET A 47 -11.48 -4.26 6.41
N CYS A 48 -11.17 -5.04 7.45
CA CYS A 48 -12.21 -5.75 8.20
C CYS A 48 -13.01 -4.74 9.02
N ALA A 49 -14.34 -4.82 8.97
CA ALA A 49 -15.27 -3.85 9.54
C ALA A 49 -15.14 -3.65 11.07
N SER A 50 -14.42 -4.51 11.80
CA SER A 50 -14.27 -4.41 13.26
C SER A 50 -13.26 -3.36 13.73
N ARG A 51 -12.48 -2.73 12.83
CA ARG A 51 -11.39 -1.83 13.22
C ARG A 51 -11.70 -0.33 13.13
N TYR A 52 -12.93 0.05 12.76
CA TYR A 52 -13.40 1.44 12.74
C TYR A 52 -14.59 1.62 13.70
N PRO A 53 -14.36 1.84 15.00
CA PRO A 53 -15.37 2.52 15.81
C PRO A 53 -15.46 3.95 15.25
N GLY A 54 -16.65 4.34 14.79
CA GLY A 54 -16.95 5.70 14.37
C GLY A 54 -16.82 6.71 15.51
#